data_AF-A0A7K5H8P5-F1
#
_entry.id   AF-A0A7K5H8P5-F1
#
_cell.length_a   1.000
_cell.length_b   1.000
_cell.length_c   1.000
_cell.angle_alpha   90.00
_cell.angle_beta   90.00
_cell.angle_gamma   90.00
#
_symmetry.space_group_name_H-M   'P 1'
#
loop_
_entity.id
_entity.type
_entity.pdbx_description
1 polymer ?
#
loop_
_entity_poly.entity_id
_entity_poly.type
_entity_poly.pdbx_seq_one_letter_code
_entity_poly.pdbx_strand_id
1 'polypeptide(L)'
;GMERRRAAPASRQYGQRRFWEALYRQEGAEAREWLGGLSRFLPHLESELRPGDRILVLGCGNSALSHDLHERGYTDVTSIDFSPACIAAMRARYAHCPGLRWAVMDIRALAFPDASFDVVLEKGTLDVLMVEETNPWEVSPRAAAAMHRVLAEVSRVLRPGGCFISITFAQPHFRKPHYAQEAFGWSLRHAACGDRDAGTFHYFLYVMRKGQPLDPSDLALGRRLHQPPPPPAPPPAPAPPDDEDYLLAIQL
;
A
#
# COMPACT_ATOMS: atom_id res chain seq x y z
N GLY A 1 -32.28 21.84 -5.87
CA GLY A 1 -31.57 21.61 -4.60
C GLY A 1 -30.25 20.97 -4.94
N MET A 2 -29.17 21.73 -4.79
CA MET A 2 -27.83 21.31 -5.21
C MET A 2 -27.18 20.58 -4.04
N GLU A 3 -26.98 19.27 -4.17
CA GLU A 3 -26.20 18.48 -3.21
C GLU A 3 -24.81 19.09 -3.10
N ARG A 4 -24.44 19.50 -1.88
CA ARG A 4 -23.10 19.97 -1.57
C ARG A 4 -22.16 18.79 -1.73
N ARG A 5 -21.45 18.70 -2.86
CA ARG A 5 -20.24 17.89 -2.99
C ARG A 5 -19.28 18.33 -1.87
N ARG A 6 -19.14 17.52 -0.82
CA ARG A 6 -18.15 17.75 0.24
C ARG A 6 -16.78 17.76 -0.43
N ALA A 7 -16.04 18.87 -0.29
CA ALA A 7 -14.68 18.95 -0.76
C ALA A 7 -13.85 17.82 -0.13
N ALA A 8 -13.09 17.09 -0.95
CA ALA A 8 -12.15 16.10 -0.43
C ALA A 8 -11.17 16.81 0.52
N PRO A 9 -10.89 16.25 1.71
CA PRO A 9 -9.98 16.88 2.66
C PRO A 9 -8.59 17.04 2.05
N ALA A 10 -7.88 18.10 2.46
CA ALA A 10 -6.49 18.32 2.05
C ALA A 10 -5.66 17.09 2.44
N SER A 11 -4.86 16.55 1.50
CA SER A 11 -4.16 15.27 1.62
C SER A 11 -3.46 15.07 2.98
N ARG A 12 -2.81 16.10 3.51
CA ARG A 12 -2.09 16.06 4.81
C ARG A 12 -2.95 15.67 6.02
N GLN A 13 -4.28 15.85 5.97
CA GLN A 13 -5.15 15.47 7.08
C GLN A 13 -5.22 13.96 7.30
N TYR A 14 -4.99 13.16 6.26
CA TYR A 14 -4.98 11.71 6.37
C TYR A 14 -3.88 11.19 7.31
N GLY A 15 -2.78 11.93 7.51
CA GLY A 15 -1.72 11.54 8.46
C GLY A 15 -2.12 11.67 9.92
N GLN A 16 -3.27 12.30 10.21
CA GLN A 16 -3.67 12.67 11.56
C GLN A 16 -4.67 11.67 12.13
N ARG A 17 -4.32 11.00 13.24
CA ARG A 17 -5.23 10.05 13.92
C ARG A 17 -6.61 10.63 14.23
N ARG A 18 -6.65 11.91 14.64
CA ARG A 18 -7.89 12.64 14.96
C ARG A 18 -8.85 12.77 13.77
N PHE A 19 -8.33 12.83 12.55
CA PHE A 19 -9.13 12.92 11.34
C PHE A 19 -9.94 11.63 11.15
N TRP A 20 -9.26 10.48 11.19
CA TRP A 20 -9.91 9.17 11.08
C TRP A 20 -10.87 8.87 12.23
N GLU A 21 -10.49 9.20 13.48
CA GLU A 21 -11.40 9.07 14.63
C GLU A 21 -12.70 9.85 14.44
N ALA A 22 -12.61 11.11 13.98
CA ALA A 22 -13.79 11.92 13.71
C ALA A 22 -14.62 11.33 12.56
N LEU A 23 -13.95 10.86 11.50
CA LEU A 23 -14.58 10.22 10.35
C LEU A 23 -15.37 8.98 10.77
N TYR A 24 -14.76 8.05 11.50
CA TYR A 24 -15.39 6.81 11.92
C TYR A 24 -16.51 7.02 12.95
N ARG A 25 -16.43 8.04 13.79
CA ARG A 25 -17.56 8.42 14.66
C ARG A 25 -18.74 8.96 13.87
N GLN A 26 -18.48 9.62 12.74
CA GLN A 26 -19.53 10.17 11.89
C GLN A 26 -20.17 9.10 10.99
N GLU A 27 -19.35 8.23 10.39
CA GLU A 27 -19.76 7.25 9.37
C GLU A 27 -20.08 5.87 9.95
N GLY A 28 -19.62 5.58 11.18
CA GLY A 28 -19.80 4.28 11.82
C GLY A 28 -19.25 3.16 10.95
N ALA A 29 -20.10 2.17 10.66
CA ALA A 29 -19.76 1.01 9.85
C ALA A 29 -20.22 1.13 8.39
N GLU A 30 -20.69 2.31 7.94
CA GLU A 30 -21.05 2.51 6.53
C GLU A 30 -19.82 2.26 5.65
N ALA A 31 -19.96 1.41 4.63
CA ALA A 31 -18.81 0.94 3.88
C ALA A 31 -18.19 2.06 3.06
N ARG A 32 -16.90 2.34 3.27
CA ARG A 32 -16.12 3.24 2.42
C ARG A 32 -14.93 2.53 1.82
N GLU A 33 -14.95 2.42 0.50
CA GLU A 33 -13.88 1.78 -0.27
C GLU A 33 -12.88 2.80 -0.80
N TRP A 34 -11.72 2.86 -0.15
CA TRP A 34 -10.54 3.50 -0.72
C TRP A 34 -9.94 2.58 -1.79
N LEU A 35 -9.57 3.13 -2.95
CA LEU A 35 -9.00 2.42 -4.11
C LEU A 35 -9.97 1.48 -4.86
N GLY A 36 -11.18 1.28 -4.34
CA GLY A 36 -12.18 0.36 -4.88
C GLY A 36 -12.36 -0.90 -4.04
N GLY A 37 -13.47 -1.62 -4.31
CA GLY A 37 -13.81 -2.88 -3.64
C GLY A 37 -13.01 -4.08 -4.16
N LEU A 38 -13.22 -5.25 -3.54
CA LEU A 38 -12.45 -6.47 -3.79
C LEU A 38 -12.46 -6.91 -5.26
N SER A 39 -13.58 -6.76 -5.98
CA SER A 39 -13.73 -7.19 -7.37
C SER A 39 -12.67 -6.60 -8.32
N ARG A 40 -12.19 -5.39 -8.04
CA ARG A 40 -11.15 -4.72 -8.84
C ARG A 40 -9.79 -5.41 -8.74
N PHE A 41 -9.51 -6.03 -7.61
CA PHE A 41 -8.19 -6.62 -7.30
C PHE A 41 -8.21 -8.14 -7.36
N LEU A 42 -9.39 -8.74 -7.31
CA LEU A 42 -9.58 -10.19 -7.29
C LEU A 42 -8.79 -10.95 -8.35
N PRO A 43 -8.72 -10.53 -9.64
CA PRO A 43 -7.94 -11.27 -10.65
C PRO A 43 -6.45 -11.42 -10.31
N HIS A 44 -5.92 -10.53 -9.47
CA HIS A 44 -4.53 -10.53 -9.02
C HIS A 44 -4.35 -11.14 -7.63
N LEU A 45 -5.43 -11.22 -6.83
CA LEU A 45 -5.43 -11.76 -5.46
C LEU A 45 -5.72 -13.25 -5.43
N GLU A 46 -6.60 -13.75 -6.31
CA GLU A 46 -7.15 -15.10 -6.19
C GLU A 46 -6.08 -16.21 -6.27
N SER A 47 -5.02 -16.01 -7.05
CA SER A 47 -3.88 -16.94 -7.12
C SER A 47 -2.95 -16.91 -5.89
N GLU A 48 -3.12 -15.92 -5.02
CA GLU A 48 -2.32 -15.72 -3.82
C GLU A 48 -3.02 -16.18 -2.54
N LEU A 49 -4.33 -16.48 -2.61
CA LEU A 49 -5.15 -16.84 -1.47
C LEU A 49 -5.63 -18.30 -1.55
N ARG A 50 -5.79 -18.93 -0.38
CA ARG A 50 -6.38 -20.27 -0.23
C ARG A 50 -7.48 -20.22 0.83
N PRO A 51 -8.58 -21.00 0.70
CA PRO A 51 -9.68 -20.96 1.66
C PRO A 51 -9.29 -21.18 3.14
N GLY A 52 -8.21 -21.92 3.39
CA GLY A 52 -7.70 -22.19 4.73
C GLY A 52 -6.61 -21.23 5.23
N ASP A 53 -6.28 -20.18 4.48
CA ASP A 53 -5.28 -19.20 4.92
C ASP A 53 -5.80 -18.38 6.10
N ARG A 54 -4.92 -18.16 7.09
CA ARG A 54 -5.09 -17.15 8.15
C ARG A 54 -4.66 -15.80 7.61
N ILE A 55 -5.62 -14.89 7.47
CA ILE A 55 -5.44 -13.60 6.81
C ILE A 55 -5.44 -12.47 7.85
N LEU A 56 -4.43 -11.59 7.81
CA LEU A 56 -4.39 -10.34 8.57
C LEU A 56 -4.64 -9.15 7.64
N VAL A 57 -5.66 -8.34 7.90
CA VAL A 57 -5.93 -7.08 7.18
C VAL A 57 -5.49 -5.89 8.05
N LEU A 58 -4.49 -5.15 7.57
CA LEU A 58 -3.95 -3.97 8.25
C LEU A 58 -4.75 -2.72 7.88
N GLY A 59 -5.01 -1.86 8.87
CA GLY A 59 -5.74 -0.60 8.68
C GLY A 59 -7.05 -0.79 7.94
N CYS A 60 -7.88 -1.72 8.44
CA CYS A 60 -9.08 -2.16 7.72
C CYS A 60 -10.10 -1.04 7.49
N GLY A 61 -10.10 -0.02 8.34
CA GLY A 61 -11.11 1.02 8.34
C GLY A 61 -12.53 0.44 8.31
N ASN A 62 -13.43 1.17 7.65
CA ASN A 62 -14.79 0.73 7.36
C ASN A 62 -14.91 0.08 5.96
N SER A 63 -13.85 -0.55 5.44
CA SER A 63 -13.91 -1.29 4.17
C SER A 63 -14.68 -2.61 4.32
N ALA A 64 -15.44 -2.97 3.29
CA ALA A 64 -16.08 -4.27 3.16
C ALA A 64 -15.10 -5.40 2.80
N LEU A 65 -13.83 -5.10 2.49
CA LEU A 65 -12.83 -6.08 2.03
C LEU A 65 -12.79 -7.37 2.85
N SER A 66 -12.76 -7.28 4.18
CA SER A 66 -12.70 -8.45 5.06
C SER A 66 -13.97 -9.30 4.98
N HIS A 67 -15.13 -8.66 4.88
CA HIS A 67 -16.40 -9.34 4.67
C HIS A 67 -16.48 -9.95 3.26
N ASP A 68 -16.05 -9.24 2.23
CA ASP A 68 -16.06 -9.75 0.85
C ASP A 68 -15.13 -10.95 0.66
N LEU A 69 -14.03 -11.03 1.43
CA LEU A 69 -13.18 -12.22 1.52
C LEU A 69 -13.92 -13.38 2.21
N HIS A 70 -14.60 -13.10 3.32
CA HIS A 70 -15.40 -14.11 4.03
C HIS A 70 -16.51 -14.71 3.14
N GLU A 71 -17.25 -13.88 2.41
CA GLU A 71 -18.29 -14.33 1.48
C GLU A 71 -17.76 -15.20 0.33
N ARG A 72 -16.44 -15.15 0.09
CA ARG A 72 -15.74 -16.00 -0.89
C ARG A 72 -15.15 -17.27 -0.29
N GLY A 73 -15.38 -17.53 0.99
CA GLY A 73 -14.92 -18.72 1.70
C GLY A 73 -13.58 -18.57 2.42
N TYR A 74 -12.99 -17.37 2.45
CA TYR A 74 -11.82 -17.07 3.29
C TYR A 74 -12.31 -16.69 4.69
N THR A 75 -12.52 -17.66 5.56
CA THR A 75 -13.24 -17.46 6.83
C THR A 75 -12.34 -17.14 8.01
N ASP A 76 -11.03 -17.35 7.92
CA ASP A 76 -10.06 -16.97 8.97
C ASP A 76 -9.44 -15.60 8.66
N VAL A 77 -10.17 -14.52 8.96
CA VAL A 77 -9.74 -13.15 8.68
C VAL A 77 -9.72 -12.33 9.96
N THR A 78 -8.56 -11.79 10.29
CA THR A 78 -8.36 -10.87 11.40
C THR A 78 -8.07 -9.48 10.84
N SER A 79 -8.88 -8.50 11.21
CA SER A 79 -8.80 -7.13 10.72
C SER A 79 -8.48 -6.18 11.85
N ILE A 80 -7.51 -5.30 11.61
CA ILE A 80 -7.03 -4.35 12.62
C ILE A 80 -7.07 -2.92 12.14
N ASP A 81 -7.32 -2.02 13.07
CA ASP A 81 -7.24 -0.57 12.87
C ASP A 81 -6.83 0.08 14.21
N PHE A 82 -6.17 1.22 14.17
CA PHE A 82 -5.81 1.91 15.42
C PHE A 82 -7.02 2.53 16.12
N SER A 83 -8.15 2.66 15.42
CA SER A 83 -9.33 3.36 15.90
C SER A 83 -10.30 2.44 16.66
N PRO A 84 -10.54 2.68 17.97
CA PRO A 84 -11.56 1.95 18.73
C PRO A 84 -12.97 2.14 18.17
N ALA A 85 -13.31 3.34 17.69
CA ALA A 85 -14.62 3.63 17.11
C ALA A 85 -14.86 2.80 15.85
N CYS A 86 -13.86 2.71 14.96
CA CYS A 86 -13.92 1.88 13.77
C CYS A 86 -14.12 0.40 14.11
N ILE A 87 -13.27 -0.16 14.97
CA ILE A 87 -13.31 -1.58 15.33
C ILE A 87 -14.62 -1.95 16.03
N ALA A 88 -15.14 -1.10 16.91
CA ALA A 88 -16.44 -1.32 17.55
C ALA A 88 -17.57 -1.38 16.51
N ALA A 89 -17.59 -0.44 15.56
CA ALA A 89 -18.59 -0.39 14.51
C ALA A 89 -18.52 -1.60 13.57
N MET A 90 -17.32 -1.98 13.13
CA MET A 90 -17.12 -3.14 12.23
C MET A 90 -17.47 -4.47 12.91
N ARG A 91 -17.08 -4.63 14.18
CA ARG A 91 -17.45 -5.80 14.98
C ARG A 91 -18.96 -5.93 15.13
N ALA A 92 -19.67 -4.83 15.38
CA ALA A 92 -21.13 -4.85 15.50
C ALA A 92 -21.80 -5.19 14.15
N ARG A 93 -21.34 -4.58 13.06
CA ARG A 93 -21.88 -4.81 11.71
C ARG A 93 -21.76 -6.27 11.27
N TYR A 94 -20.60 -6.88 11.52
CA TYR A 94 -20.29 -8.24 11.05
C TYR A 94 -20.32 -9.29 12.17
N ALA A 95 -21.06 -9.04 13.25
CA ALA A 95 -21.18 -9.98 14.37
C ALA A 95 -21.79 -11.34 13.97
N HIS A 96 -22.47 -11.40 12.82
CA HIS A 96 -23.09 -12.58 12.26
C HIS A 96 -22.15 -13.42 11.36
N CYS A 97 -20.93 -12.94 11.08
CA CYS A 97 -19.96 -13.60 10.22
C CYS A 97 -18.91 -14.34 11.08
N PRO A 98 -19.04 -15.66 11.31
CA PRO A 98 -18.07 -16.41 12.10
C PRO A 98 -16.69 -16.39 11.45
N GLY A 99 -15.64 -16.32 12.27
CA GLY A 99 -14.25 -16.30 11.78
C GLY A 99 -13.71 -14.91 11.40
N LEU A 100 -14.58 -13.91 11.20
CA LEU A 100 -14.16 -12.52 11.15
C LEU A 100 -13.82 -11.99 12.55
N ARG A 101 -12.57 -11.57 12.73
CA ARG A 101 -12.04 -11.02 13.99
C ARG A 101 -11.65 -9.56 13.80
N TRP A 102 -11.96 -8.73 14.79
CA TRP A 102 -11.71 -7.29 14.74
C TRP A 102 -10.98 -6.84 16.00
N ALA A 103 -9.83 -6.19 15.87
CA ALA A 103 -9.02 -5.75 17.01
C ALA A 103 -8.44 -4.35 16.83
N VAL A 104 -8.45 -3.57 17.91
CA VAL A 104 -7.76 -2.27 17.95
C VAL A 104 -6.27 -2.53 18.04
N MET A 105 -5.50 -2.08 17.05
CA MET A 105 -4.06 -2.32 17.02
C MET A 105 -3.34 -1.30 16.14
N ASP A 106 -2.12 -0.95 16.54
CA ASP A 106 -1.21 -0.16 15.73
C ASP A 106 -0.42 -1.08 14.80
N ILE A 107 -0.47 -0.83 13.50
CA ILE A 107 0.23 -1.63 12.49
C ILE A 107 1.76 -1.61 12.64
N ARG A 108 2.30 -0.67 13.43
CA ARG A 108 3.74 -0.55 13.74
C ARG A 108 4.18 -1.46 14.89
N ALA A 109 3.24 -2.09 15.59
CA ALA A 109 3.49 -2.98 16.73
C ALA A 109 2.37 -4.03 16.80
N LEU A 110 2.50 -5.10 16.03
CA LEU A 110 1.54 -6.18 15.92
C LEU A 110 1.64 -7.11 17.13
N ALA A 111 0.58 -7.15 17.95
CA ALA A 111 0.52 -8.01 19.14
C ALA A 111 0.16 -9.47 18.79
N PHE A 112 0.82 -10.03 17.78
CA PHE A 112 0.70 -11.42 17.35
C PHE A 112 2.06 -12.12 17.43
N PRO A 113 2.09 -13.44 17.73
CA PRO A 113 3.32 -14.21 17.65
C PRO A 113 3.92 -14.22 16.24
N ASP A 114 5.20 -14.52 16.16
CA ASP A 114 5.90 -14.75 14.90
C ASP A 114 5.22 -15.88 14.12
N ALA A 115 5.24 -15.79 12.78
CA ALA A 115 4.71 -16.83 11.89
C ALA A 115 3.23 -17.23 12.13
N SER A 116 2.40 -16.29 12.58
CA SER A 116 0.98 -16.50 12.88
C SER A 116 0.05 -16.41 11.66
N PHE A 117 0.46 -15.75 10.58
CA PHE A 117 -0.40 -15.52 9.41
C PHE A 117 0.19 -16.11 8.13
N ASP A 118 -0.70 -16.57 7.28
CA ASP A 118 -0.39 -17.10 5.95
C ASP A 118 -0.39 -15.96 4.92
N VAL A 119 -1.30 -15.00 5.10
CA VAL A 119 -1.42 -13.81 4.26
C VAL A 119 -1.56 -12.57 5.12
N VAL A 120 -0.84 -11.50 4.76
CA VAL A 120 -1.09 -10.14 5.27
C VAL A 120 -1.54 -9.27 4.10
N LEU A 121 -2.59 -8.48 4.30
CA LEU A 121 -3.19 -7.58 3.31
C LEU A 121 -3.21 -6.15 3.85
N GLU A 122 -2.86 -5.19 3.01
CA GLU A 122 -3.16 -3.77 3.27
C GLU A 122 -3.62 -3.08 1.99
N LYS A 123 -4.56 -2.13 2.13
CA LYS A 123 -5.13 -1.39 1.00
C LYS A 123 -5.20 0.09 1.32
N GLY A 124 -4.24 0.85 0.79
CA GLY A 124 -4.11 2.28 0.99
C GLY A 124 -3.65 2.68 2.40
N THR A 125 -3.39 1.72 3.28
CA THR A 125 -3.00 1.98 4.67
C THR A 125 -1.59 2.53 4.73
N LEU A 126 -0.67 1.96 3.94
CA LEU A 126 0.72 2.44 3.90
C LEU A 126 0.86 3.80 3.21
N ASP A 127 -0.12 4.21 2.38
CA ASP A 127 -0.15 5.55 1.77
C ASP A 127 -0.30 6.65 2.82
N VAL A 128 -1.04 6.36 3.89
CA VAL A 128 -1.25 7.29 5.01
C VAL A 128 0.07 7.63 5.72
N LEU A 129 1.02 6.69 5.77
CA LEU A 129 2.34 6.93 6.38
C LEU A 129 3.20 7.91 5.59
N MET A 130 2.88 8.13 4.31
CA MET A 130 3.68 8.90 3.36
C MET A 130 3.00 10.21 2.96
N VAL A 131 1.83 10.53 3.50
CA VAL A 131 0.98 11.64 3.03
C VAL A 131 1.50 13.03 3.41
N GLU A 132 2.43 13.10 4.38
CA GLU A 132 3.09 14.34 4.79
C GLU A 132 4.35 14.64 3.95
N GLU A 133 4.81 13.69 3.13
CA GLU A 133 6.00 13.85 2.29
C GLU A 133 5.76 14.89 1.18
N THR A 134 6.71 15.80 1.03
CA THR A 134 6.65 16.88 0.03
C THR A 134 7.39 16.57 -1.26
N ASN A 135 8.36 15.65 -1.21
CA ASN A 135 9.13 15.19 -2.36
C ASN A 135 9.07 13.65 -2.39
N PRO A 136 8.44 13.04 -3.41
CA PRO A 136 8.32 11.58 -3.47
C PRO A 136 9.66 10.88 -3.76
N TRP A 137 10.68 11.63 -4.20
CA TRP A 137 12.04 11.13 -4.42
C TRP A 137 12.93 11.23 -3.19
N GLU A 138 12.49 11.95 -2.14
CA GLU A 138 13.25 12.15 -0.91
C GLU A 138 12.32 11.94 0.29
N VAL A 139 12.27 10.70 0.76
CA VAL A 139 11.43 10.32 1.90
C VAL A 139 12.10 10.73 3.20
N SER A 140 11.36 11.42 4.06
CA SER A 140 11.85 11.81 5.38
C SER A 140 12.31 10.61 6.22
N PRO A 141 13.36 10.74 7.05
CA PRO A 141 13.81 9.65 7.93
C PRO A 141 12.70 9.10 8.83
N ARG A 142 11.75 9.97 9.22
CA ARG A 142 10.59 9.59 10.03
C ARG A 142 9.64 8.67 9.28
N ALA A 143 9.25 9.02 8.05
CA ALA A 143 8.36 8.18 7.25
C ALA A 143 9.05 6.87 6.83
N ALA A 144 10.32 6.93 6.44
CA ALA A 144 11.12 5.74 6.13
C ALA A 144 11.20 4.78 7.33
N ALA A 145 11.47 5.30 8.54
CA ALA A 145 11.49 4.49 9.76
C ALA A 145 10.13 3.91 10.12
N ALA A 146 9.04 4.67 9.94
CA ALA A 146 7.69 4.19 10.19
C ALA A 146 7.31 3.06 9.22
N MET A 147 7.56 3.24 7.91
CA MET A 147 7.37 2.22 6.89
C MET A 147 8.18 0.96 7.20
N HIS A 148 9.46 1.12 7.51
CA HIS A 148 10.34 0.00 7.87
C HIS A 148 9.83 -0.79 9.08
N ARG A 149 9.35 -0.11 10.13
CA ARG A 149 8.78 -0.77 11.32
C ARG A 149 7.55 -1.61 10.97
N VAL A 150 6.64 -1.08 10.15
CA VAL A 150 5.46 -1.85 9.72
C VAL A 150 5.88 -3.07 8.91
N LEU A 151 6.77 -2.91 7.93
CA LEU A 151 7.23 -4.01 7.09
C LEU A 151 8.00 -5.08 7.88
N ALA A 152 8.77 -4.69 8.90
CA ALA A 152 9.43 -5.61 9.81
C ALA A 152 8.41 -6.45 10.59
N GLU A 153 7.36 -5.82 11.14
CA GLU A 153 6.27 -6.53 11.82
C GLU A 153 5.50 -7.46 10.89
N VAL A 154 5.21 -7.02 9.66
CA VAL A 154 4.58 -7.85 8.63
C VAL A 154 5.43 -9.07 8.31
N SER A 155 6.73 -8.88 8.07
CA SER A 155 7.64 -10.01 7.83
C SER A 155 7.65 -10.94 9.04
N ARG A 156 7.74 -10.42 10.27
CA ARG A 156 7.77 -11.21 11.50
C ARG A 156 6.53 -12.10 11.66
N VAL A 157 5.33 -11.56 11.51
CA VAL A 157 4.08 -12.31 11.71
C VAL A 157 3.75 -13.26 10.56
N LEU A 158 4.35 -13.08 9.37
CA LEU A 158 4.20 -14.02 8.26
C LEU A 158 4.96 -15.33 8.53
N ARG A 159 4.31 -16.46 8.28
CA ARG A 159 5.02 -17.76 8.25
C ARG A 159 5.98 -17.84 7.06
N PRO A 160 7.01 -18.71 7.12
CA PRO A 160 7.76 -19.07 5.92
C PRO A 160 6.81 -19.52 4.79
N GLY A 161 7.02 -18.99 3.58
CA GLY A 161 6.15 -19.23 2.42
C GLY A 161 4.85 -18.42 2.38
N GLY A 162 4.52 -17.66 3.43
CA GLY A 162 3.39 -16.73 3.45
C GLY A 162 3.63 -15.51 2.55
N CYS A 163 2.57 -14.76 2.26
CA CYS A 163 2.66 -13.58 1.39
C CYS A 163 2.11 -12.30 2.04
N PHE A 164 2.79 -11.19 1.77
CA PHE A 164 2.26 -9.86 2.01
C PHE A 164 1.76 -9.29 0.69
N ILE A 165 0.55 -8.74 0.70
CA ILE A 165 -0.06 -8.11 -0.46
C ILE A 165 -0.44 -6.67 -0.11
N SER A 166 0.08 -5.73 -0.91
CA SER A 166 -0.12 -4.30 -0.74
C SER A 166 -0.80 -3.70 -1.96
N ILE A 167 -1.87 -2.93 -1.74
CA ILE A 167 -2.62 -2.23 -2.79
C ILE A 167 -2.52 -0.73 -2.54
N THR A 168 -2.03 0.02 -3.53
CA THR A 168 -1.64 1.43 -3.34
C THR A 168 -1.72 2.22 -4.66
N PHE A 169 -1.77 3.55 -4.56
CA PHE A 169 -1.51 4.45 -5.70
C PHE A 169 -0.01 4.58 -6.04
N ALA A 170 0.88 4.18 -5.14
CA ALA A 170 2.31 4.42 -5.28
C ALA A 170 2.94 3.53 -6.36
N GLN A 171 3.53 4.19 -7.34
CA GLN A 171 4.21 3.54 -8.46
C GLN A 171 5.46 2.76 -8.00
N PRO A 172 5.93 1.78 -8.78
CA PRO A 172 7.05 0.91 -8.40
C PRO A 172 8.31 1.67 -8.03
N HIS A 173 8.62 2.75 -8.74
CA HIS A 173 9.82 3.55 -8.45
C HIS A 173 9.78 4.25 -7.08
N PHE A 174 8.60 4.53 -6.53
CA PHE A 174 8.44 5.10 -5.19
C PHE A 174 8.28 4.03 -4.11
N ARG A 175 7.55 2.95 -4.40
CA ARG A 175 7.19 1.98 -3.36
C ARG A 175 8.18 0.82 -3.22
N LYS A 176 8.71 0.30 -4.33
CA LYS A 176 9.67 -0.82 -4.29
C LYS A 176 10.89 -0.57 -3.41
N PRO A 177 11.49 0.64 -3.35
CA PRO A 177 12.63 0.90 -2.46
C PRO A 177 12.33 0.56 -0.99
N HIS A 178 11.09 0.76 -0.52
CA HIS A 178 10.70 0.38 0.84
C HIS A 178 10.51 -1.12 1.01
N TYR A 179 9.93 -1.80 0.01
CA TYR A 179 9.63 -3.23 0.09
C TYR A 179 10.86 -4.12 -0.14
N ALA A 180 11.81 -3.69 -0.98
CA ALA A 180 12.95 -4.49 -1.42
C ALA A 180 14.14 -4.42 -0.44
N GLN A 181 13.90 -4.61 0.86
CA GLN A 181 14.95 -4.65 1.88
C GLN A 181 15.29 -6.11 2.21
N GLU A 182 16.58 -6.47 2.17
CA GLU A 182 17.06 -7.84 2.45
C GLU A 182 16.56 -8.38 3.80
N ALA A 183 16.47 -7.49 4.80
CA ALA A 183 16.06 -7.82 6.16
C ALA A 183 14.66 -8.45 6.25
N PHE A 184 13.78 -8.21 5.26
CA PHE A 184 12.42 -8.76 5.29
C PHE A 184 12.33 -10.18 4.71
N GLY A 185 13.37 -10.65 4.01
CA GLY A 185 13.47 -12.03 3.55
C GLY A 185 12.35 -12.49 2.62
N TRP A 186 11.88 -11.63 1.72
CA TRP A 186 10.84 -11.95 0.75
C TRP A 186 11.23 -11.58 -0.68
N SER A 187 10.59 -12.21 -1.67
CA SER A 187 10.60 -11.75 -3.05
C SER A 187 9.68 -10.54 -3.23
N LEU A 188 9.69 -9.91 -4.40
CA LEU A 188 8.83 -8.78 -4.71
C LEU A 188 8.39 -8.83 -6.18
N ARG A 189 7.08 -8.87 -6.40
CA ARG A 189 6.48 -8.67 -7.72
C ARG A 189 5.36 -7.65 -7.64
N HIS A 190 5.00 -7.05 -8.76
CA HIS A 190 3.88 -6.11 -8.82
C HIS A 190 3.09 -6.24 -10.11
N ALA A 191 1.86 -5.76 -10.10
CA ALA A 191 1.01 -5.59 -11.26
C ALA A 191 0.33 -4.22 -11.21
N ALA A 192 0.12 -3.61 -12.37
CA ALA A 192 -0.73 -2.43 -12.50
C ALA A 192 -2.19 -2.89 -12.63
N CYS A 193 -3.08 -2.33 -11.81
CA CYS A 193 -4.50 -2.64 -11.78
C CYS A 193 -5.30 -1.41 -12.26
N GLY A 194 -6.11 -1.58 -13.30
CA GLY A 194 -7.00 -0.56 -13.85
C GLY A 194 -7.44 -0.90 -15.27
N ASP A 195 -8.60 -0.35 -15.69
CA ASP A 195 -9.07 -0.51 -17.07
C ASP A 195 -8.15 0.22 -18.03
N ARG A 196 -7.51 -0.53 -18.94
CA ARG A 196 -6.65 0.02 -19.99
C ARG A 196 -7.43 0.94 -20.94
N ASP A 197 -8.75 0.74 -21.03
CA ASP A 197 -9.61 1.39 -22.03
C ASP A 197 -10.35 2.64 -21.51
N ALA A 198 -10.31 2.91 -20.20
CA ALA A 198 -11.14 3.95 -19.58
C ALA A 198 -10.36 5.19 -19.08
N GLY A 199 -9.08 5.35 -19.44
CA GLY A 199 -8.26 6.49 -19.03
C GLY A 199 -8.18 6.72 -17.51
N THR A 200 -8.47 5.68 -16.72
CA THR A 200 -8.68 5.79 -15.27
C THR A 200 -7.39 5.50 -14.51
N PHE A 201 -7.19 6.19 -13.38
CA PHE A 201 -6.02 6.07 -12.50
C PHE A 201 -5.52 4.62 -12.33
N HIS A 202 -4.21 4.44 -12.52
CA HIS A 202 -3.53 3.17 -12.27
C HIS A 202 -3.30 2.99 -10.77
N TYR A 203 -3.74 1.86 -10.25
CA TYR A 203 -3.38 1.36 -8.93
C TYR A 203 -2.29 0.31 -9.10
N PHE A 204 -1.53 0.04 -8.05
CA PHE A 204 -0.50 -0.99 -8.05
C PHE A 204 -0.77 -1.99 -6.95
N LEU A 205 -0.68 -3.26 -7.31
CA LEU A 205 -0.72 -4.38 -6.38
C LEU A 205 0.67 -5.00 -6.32
N TYR A 206 1.24 -5.07 -5.12
CA TYR A 206 2.52 -5.69 -4.83
C TYR A 206 2.29 -6.98 -4.08
N VAL A 207 3.03 -8.03 -4.45
CA VAL A 207 3.04 -9.32 -3.75
C VAL A 207 4.46 -9.63 -3.34
N MET A 208 4.65 -9.88 -2.05
CA MET A 208 5.93 -10.24 -1.45
C MET A 208 5.81 -11.61 -0.80
N ARG A 209 6.64 -12.58 -1.20
CA ARG A 209 6.58 -13.96 -0.68
C ARG A 209 7.77 -14.27 0.21
N LYS A 210 7.51 -14.55 1.49
CA LYS A 210 8.53 -14.80 2.50
C LYS A 210 9.28 -16.10 2.20
N GLY A 211 10.61 -16.06 2.28
CA GLY A 211 11.51 -17.18 2.00
C GLY A 211 11.95 -17.28 0.53
N GLN A 212 11.51 -16.37 -0.34
CA GLN A 212 12.01 -16.27 -1.72
C GLN A 212 12.98 -15.07 -1.84
N PRO A 213 14.00 -15.15 -2.71
CA PRO A 213 14.96 -14.05 -2.87
C PRO A 213 14.35 -12.87 -3.64
N LEU A 214 14.89 -11.67 -3.39
CA LEU A 214 14.66 -10.51 -4.25
C LEU A 214 15.41 -10.67 -5.57
N ASP A 215 14.82 -10.15 -6.66
CA ASP A 215 15.56 -9.95 -7.90
C ASP A 215 16.70 -8.94 -7.69
N PRO A 216 17.86 -9.10 -8.36
CA PRO A 216 19.00 -8.19 -8.22
C PRO A 216 18.66 -6.71 -8.48
N SER A 217 17.73 -6.45 -9.41
CA SER A 217 17.27 -5.09 -9.73
C SER A 217 16.45 -4.46 -8.60
N ASP A 218 15.60 -5.24 -7.94
CA ASP A 218 14.82 -4.80 -6.79
C ASP A 218 15.72 -4.60 -5.57
N LEU A 219 16.69 -5.48 -5.37
CA LEU A 219 17.69 -5.31 -4.33
C LEU A 219 18.49 -4.01 -4.50
N ALA A 220 18.90 -3.69 -5.72
CA ALA A 220 19.57 -2.42 -6.03
C ALA A 220 18.66 -1.20 -5.81
N LEU A 221 17.34 -1.33 -6.01
CA LEU A 221 16.37 -0.29 -5.66
C LEU A 221 16.27 -0.09 -4.15
N GLY A 222 16.19 -1.16 -3.37
CA GLY A 222 16.10 -1.07 -1.90
C GLY A 222 17.32 -0.41 -1.27
N ARG A 223 18.53 -0.72 -1.76
CA ARG A 223 19.78 -0.12 -1.28
C ARG A 223 19.87 1.39 -1.51
N ARG A 224 19.20 1.91 -2.55
CA ARG A 224 19.18 3.35 -2.86
C ARG A 224 18.39 4.19 -1.86
N LEU A 225 17.44 3.59 -1.13
CA LEU A 225 16.65 4.32 -0.11
C LEU A 225 17.53 4.92 1.00
N HIS A 226 18.68 4.30 1.29
CA HIS A 226 19.61 4.72 2.33
C HIS A 226 20.81 5.52 1.79
N GLN A 227 20.85 5.78 0.48
CA GLN A 227 21.93 6.53 -0.15
C GLN A 227 21.59 8.02 -0.22
N PRO A 228 22.56 8.93 0.00
CA PRO A 228 22.35 10.33 -0.30
C PRO A 228 22.06 10.52 -1.79
N PRO A 229 21.30 11.56 -2.17
CA PRO A 229 21.02 11.83 -3.58
C PRO A 229 22.34 11.97 -4.35
N PRO A 230 22.39 11.52 -5.62
CA PRO A 230 23.57 11.74 -6.44
C PRO A 230 23.86 13.25 -6.54
N PRO A 231 25.13 13.65 -6.63
CA PRO A 231 25.47 15.06 -6.84
C PRO A 231 24.77 15.57 -8.12
N PRO A 232 24.39 16.86 -8.17
CA PRO A 232 23.76 17.43 -9.34
C PRO A 232 24.62 17.16 -10.58
N ALA A 233 23.97 16.79 -11.68
CA ALA A 233 24.67 16.62 -12.95
C ALA A 233 25.42 17.92 -13.30
N PRO A 234 26.65 17.84 -13.83
CA PRO A 234 27.33 19.02 -14.32
C PRO A 234 26.43 19.72 -15.34
N PRO A 235 26.45 21.07 -15.40
CA PRO A 235 25.66 21.79 -16.40
C PRO A 235 26.01 21.24 -17.79
N PRO A 236 25.02 21.14 -18.70
CA PRO A 236 25.30 20.75 -20.06
C PRO A 236 26.40 21.65 -20.61
N ALA A 237 27.33 21.06 -21.37
CA ALA A 237 28.33 21.85 -22.08
C ALA A 237 27.61 22.96 -22.87
N PRO A 238 28.14 24.19 -22.91
CA PRO A 238 27.55 25.25 -23.70
C PRO A 238 27.31 24.71 -25.11
N ALA A 239 26.09 24.89 -25.61
CA ALA A 239 25.77 24.53 -26.98
C ALA A 239 26.81 25.19 -27.89
N PRO A 240 27.36 24.48 -28.89
CA PRO A 240 28.13 25.14 -29.92
C PRO A 240 27.28 26.27 -30.52
N PRO A 241 27.90 27.39 -30.92
CA PRO A 241 27.15 28.49 -31.53
C PRO A 241 26.27 27.97 -32.67
N ASP A 242 25.02 28.42 -32.71
CA ASP A 242 24.07 28.13 -33.79
C ASP A 242 24.65 28.65 -35.12
N ASP A 243 25.38 27.81 -35.84
CA ASP A 243 25.58 27.99 -37.28
C ASP A 243 24.29 27.50 -37.96
N GLU A 244 23.40 28.44 -38.26
CA GLU A 244 22.20 28.26 -39.08
C GLU A 244 22.53 27.92 -40.56
N ASP A 245 23.40 26.94 -40.81
CA ASP A 245 23.86 26.59 -42.18
C ASP A 245 23.47 25.17 -42.61
N TYR A 246 22.68 24.44 -41.81
CA TYR A 246 22.25 23.08 -42.15
C TYR A 246 21.10 22.99 -43.18
N LEU A 247 20.44 24.11 -43.51
CA LEU A 247 19.35 24.14 -44.49
C LEU A 247 19.81 24.31 -45.95
N LEU A 248 21.10 24.60 -46.21
CA LEU A 248 21.62 24.79 -47.56
C LEU A 248 22.23 23.52 -48.20
N ALA A 249 22.28 22.39 -47.47
CA ALA A 249 22.91 21.16 -47.94
C ALA A 249 21.96 20.14 -48.60
N ILE A 250 20.66 20.47 -48.77
CA ILE A 250 19.72 19.60 -49.51
C ILE A 250 19.63 20.10 -50.95
N GLN A 251 20.40 19.49 -51.86
CA GLN A 251 20.17 19.60 -53.29
C GLN A 251 19.01 18.65 -53.68
N LEU A 252 17.98 19.21 -54.31
CA LEU A 252 16.91 18.46 -55.00
C LEU A 252 17.41 17.91 -56.34
#